data_AF-A0A9P5Q6Z7-F1
#
_entry.id   AF-A0A9P5Q6Z7-F1
#
_cell.length_a   1.000
_cell.length_b   1.000
_cell.length_c   1.000
_cell.angle_alpha   90.00
_cell.angle_beta   90.00
_cell.angle_gamma   90.00
#
_symmetry.space_group_name_H-M   'P 1'
#
loop_
_entity.id
_entity.type
_entity.pdbx_description
1 polymer ?
#
loop_
_entity_poly.entity_id
_entity_poly.type
_entity_poly.pdbx_seq_one_letter_code
_entity_poly.pdbx_strand_id
1 'polypeptide(L)'
;MGWFSEDSDQAQAYDQVNNAPHKAELSHELLGGAASYAAMKAYEKHCADNGKPDSHAEAKELIAGFAGAFLDRMVETKGLDYVDKKKAERAAKQHVDEIVVEDNY
;
A
#
# COMPACT_ATOMS: atom_id res chain seq x y z
N MET A 1 15.29 -8.43 5.37
CA MET A 1 15.22 -7.03 4.90
C MET A 1 13.81 -6.84 4.39
N GLY A 2 13.13 -5.80 4.85
CA GLY A 2 11.79 -5.48 4.35
C GLY A 2 11.85 -4.94 2.92
N TRP A 3 10.73 -5.00 2.22
CA TRP A 3 10.55 -4.57 0.83
C TRP A 3 10.78 -3.07 0.65
N PHE A 4 10.52 -2.29 1.70
CA PHE A 4 10.85 -0.87 1.77
C PHE A 4 11.72 -0.61 3.00
N SER A 5 12.74 0.24 2.86
CA SER A 5 13.41 0.85 4.00
C SER A 5 12.47 1.83 4.70
N GLU A 6 12.67 2.04 6.00
CA GLU A 6 11.89 3.01 6.78
C GLU A 6 12.13 4.45 6.32
N ASP A 7 13.23 4.70 5.59
CA ASP A 7 13.57 6.00 5.01
C ASP A 7 13.09 6.17 3.55
N SER A 8 12.33 5.21 2.98
CA SER A 8 11.90 5.29 1.58
C SER A 8 10.82 6.36 1.36
N ASP A 9 10.67 6.83 0.12
CA ASP A 9 9.62 7.79 -0.24
C ASP A 9 8.22 7.26 0.11
N GLN A 10 8.00 5.95 0.02
CA GLN A 10 6.74 5.29 0.37
C GLN A 10 6.51 5.27 1.89
N ALA A 11 7.57 5.12 2.70
CA ALA A 11 7.49 5.21 4.15
C ALA A 11 7.16 6.65 4.60
N GLN A 12 7.81 7.65 3.99
CA GLN A 12 7.50 9.06 4.23
C GLN A 12 6.07 9.40 3.80
N ALA A 13 5.62 8.87 2.65
CA ALA A 13 4.26 9.03 2.18
C ALA A 13 3.24 8.43 3.16
N TYR A 14 3.53 7.23 3.69
CA TYR A 14 2.71 6.58 4.71
C TYR A 14 2.55 7.45 5.97
N ASP A 15 3.66 7.99 6.48
CA ASP A 15 3.64 8.87 7.64
C ASP A 15 2.88 10.16 7.39
N GLN A 16 3.07 10.78 6.21
CA GLN A 16 2.38 12.00 5.84
C GLN A 16 0.86 11.78 5.73
N VAL A 17 0.44 10.69 5.08
CA VAL A 17 -0.97 10.35 4.87
C VAL A 17 -1.64 10.00 6.20
N ASN A 18 -0.99 9.25 7.08
CA ASN A 18 -1.54 8.90 8.40
C ASN A 18 -1.72 10.11 9.31
N ASN A 19 -0.73 11.00 9.34
CA ASN A 19 -0.74 12.19 10.20
C ASN A 19 -1.52 13.37 9.60
N ALA A 20 -1.96 13.26 8.35
CA ALA A 20 -2.76 14.30 7.71
C ALA A 20 -4.07 14.56 8.47
N PRO A 21 -4.52 15.81 8.61
CA PRO A 21 -5.81 16.12 9.22
C PRO A 21 -6.98 15.59 8.36
N HIS A 22 -8.15 15.45 8.97
CA HIS A 22 -9.38 15.13 8.23
C HIS A 22 -9.68 16.24 7.20
N LYS A 23 -10.00 15.86 5.96
CA LYS A 23 -10.13 16.72 4.76
C LYS A 23 -8.83 17.34 4.26
N ALA A 24 -7.69 16.73 4.54
CA ALA A 24 -6.44 17.10 3.86
C ALA A 24 -6.52 16.77 2.37
N GLU A 25 -6.05 17.70 1.53
CA GLU A 25 -5.83 17.43 0.11
C GLU A 25 -4.57 16.57 -0.03
N LEU A 26 -4.76 15.27 -0.25
CA LEU A 26 -3.69 14.30 -0.45
C LEU A 26 -3.64 13.92 -1.93
N SER A 27 -2.47 14.02 -2.55
CA SER A 27 -2.32 13.61 -3.95
C SER A 27 -2.46 12.09 -4.10
N HIS A 28 -2.95 11.64 -5.26
CA HIS A 28 -3.08 10.20 -5.53
C HIS A 28 -1.73 9.47 -5.54
N GLU A 29 -0.62 10.15 -5.86
CA GLU A 29 0.73 9.58 -5.84
C GLU A 29 1.18 9.36 -4.40
N LEU A 30 0.92 10.34 -3.52
CA LEU A 30 1.19 10.22 -2.09
C LEU A 30 0.37 9.09 -1.46
N LEU A 31 -0.92 9.01 -1.80
CA LEU A 31 -1.79 7.91 -1.38
C LEU A 31 -1.34 6.56 -1.93
N GLY A 32 -0.89 6.52 -3.18
CA GLY A 32 -0.35 5.32 -3.83
C GLY A 32 0.89 4.81 -3.10
N GLY A 33 1.87 5.69 -2.84
CA GLY A 33 3.09 5.34 -2.10
C GLY A 33 2.78 4.86 -0.67
N ALA A 34 1.91 5.58 0.04
CA ALA A 34 1.46 5.19 1.38
C ALA A 34 0.77 3.81 1.39
N ALA A 35 -0.10 3.56 0.42
CA ALA A 35 -0.80 2.29 0.27
C ALA A 35 0.17 1.14 -0.05
N SER A 36 1.15 1.37 -0.92
CA SER A 36 2.19 0.37 -1.23
C SER A 36 3.02 0.01 -0.01
N TYR A 37 3.46 1.01 0.78
CA TYR A 37 4.21 0.76 2.00
C TYR A 37 3.39 -0.03 3.02
N ALA A 38 2.15 0.40 3.26
CA ALA A 38 1.23 -0.27 4.18
C ALA A 38 0.96 -1.72 3.76
N ALA A 39 0.75 -1.94 2.45
CA ALA A 39 0.47 -3.25 1.90
C ALA A 39 1.66 -4.20 2.04
N MET A 40 2.87 -3.74 1.75
CA MET A 40 4.08 -4.57 1.90
C MET A 40 4.37 -4.91 3.36
N LYS A 41 4.21 -3.95 4.29
CA LYS A 41 4.35 -4.25 5.73
C LYS A 41 3.32 -5.26 6.21
N ALA A 42 2.07 -5.15 5.75
CA ALA A 42 1.02 -6.10 6.07
C ALA A 42 1.30 -7.49 5.47
N TYR A 43 1.83 -7.54 4.25
CA TYR A 43 2.26 -8.77 3.59
C TYR A 43 3.42 -9.45 4.30
N GLU A 44 4.45 -8.70 4.70
CA GLU A 44 5.57 -9.21 5.50
C GLU A 44 5.08 -9.82 6.81
N LYS A 45 4.16 -9.13 7.49
CA LYS A 45 3.54 -9.64 8.71
C LYS A 45 2.73 -10.92 8.44
N HIS A 46 1.93 -10.93 7.37
CA HIS A 46 1.18 -12.11 6.97
C HIS A 46 2.10 -13.31 6.71
N CYS A 47 3.22 -13.09 6.01
CA CYS A 47 4.22 -14.11 5.74
C CYS A 47 4.93 -14.61 7.01
N ALA A 48 5.22 -13.71 7.96
CA ALA A 48 5.81 -14.08 9.23
C ALA A 48 4.86 -14.94 10.09
N ASP A 49 3.57 -14.65 10.03
CA ASP A 49 2.54 -15.33 10.84
C ASP A 49 2.01 -16.63 10.19
N ASN A 50 1.91 -16.68 8.85
CA ASN A 50 1.25 -17.77 8.10
C ASN A 50 2.18 -18.53 7.15
N GLY A 51 3.42 -18.06 6.94
CA GLY A 51 4.30 -18.53 5.88
C GLY A 51 4.08 -17.78 4.56
N LYS A 52 5.00 -17.99 3.61
CA LYS A 52 4.90 -17.38 2.27
C LYS A 52 3.73 -18.00 1.49
N PRO A 53 3.04 -17.21 0.64
CA PRO A 53 2.01 -17.74 -0.25
C PRO A 53 2.60 -18.73 -1.26
N ASP A 54 1.75 -19.62 -1.76
CA ASP A 54 2.16 -20.73 -2.64
C ASP A 54 2.43 -20.26 -4.08
N SER A 55 2.01 -19.04 -4.43
CA SER A 55 2.20 -18.48 -5.77
C SER A 55 2.36 -16.97 -5.78
N HIS A 56 3.02 -16.47 -6.82
CA HIS A 56 3.15 -15.03 -7.09
C HIS A 56 1.79 -14.35 -7.25
N ALA A 57 0.83 -15.05 -7.85
CA ALA A 57 -0.53 -14.55 -8.03
C ALA A 57 -1.21 -14.32 -6.66
N GLU A 58 -1.09 -15.28 -5.75
CA GLU A 58 -1.63 -15.16 -4.39
C GLU A 58 -0.92 -14.04 -3.60
N ALA A 59 0.40 -13.90 -3.75
CA ALA A 59 1.13 -12.78 -3.17
C ALA A 59 0.58 -11.43 -3.65
N LYS A 60 0.35 -11.29 -4.96
CA LYS A 60 -0.23 -10.07 -5.55
C LYS A 60 -1.65 -9.81 -5.06
N GLU A 61 -2.48 -10.84 -4.91
CA GLU A 61 -3.84 -10.70 -4.38
C GLU A 61 -3.84 -10.24 -2.92
N LEU A 62 -2.97 -10.80 -2.08
CA LEU A 62 -2.82 -10.37 -0.68
C LEU A 62 -2.38 -8.91 -0.59
N ILE A 63 -1.35 -8.53 -1.35
CA ILE A 63 -0.82 -7.17 -1.35
C ILE A 63 -1.89 -6.18 -1.88
N ALA A 64 -2.60 -6.53 -2.95
CA ALA A 64 -3.71 -5.71 -3.45
C ALA A 64 -4.83 -5.57 -2.42
N GLY A 65 -5.17 -6.63 -1.70
CA GLY A 65 -6.14 -6.62 -0.60
C GLY A 65 -5.72 -5.67 0.52
N PHE A 66 -4.45 -5.72 0.95
CA PHE A 66 -3.93 -4.82 1.98
C PHE A 66 -3.88 -3.36 1.53
N ALA A 67 -3.50 -3.10 0.27
CA ALA A 67 -3.52 -1.75 -0.29
C ALA A 67 -4.96 -1.20 -0.34
N GLY A 68 -5.93 -2.00 -0.77
CA GLY A 68 -7.34 -1.64 -0.79
C GLY A 68 -7.87 -1.31 0.60
N ALA A 69 -7.57 -2.16 1.59
CA ALA A 69 -7.99 -1.95 2.98
C ALA A 69 -7.40 -0.65 3.58
N PHE A 70 -6.14 -0.34 3.27
CA PHE A 70 -5.53 0.93 3.67
C PHE A 70 -6.25 2.13 3.04
N LEU A 71 -6.47 2.10 1.72
CA LEU A 71 -7.13 3.19 1.01
C LEU A 71 -8.57 3.41 1.47
N ASP A 72 -9.32 2.34 1.76
CA ASP A 72 -10.66 2.43 2.33
C ASP A 72 -10.67 3.19 3.66
N ARG A 73 -9.74 2.85 4.56
CA ARG A 73 -9.56 3.58 5.80
C ARG A 73 -9.21 5.05 5.55
N MET A 74 -8.36 5.35 4.56
CA MET A 74 -8.00 6.73 4.25
C MET A 74 -9.21 7.53 3.73
N VAL A 75 -10.05 6.91 2.90
CA VAL A 75 -11.31 7.51 2.41
C VAL A 75 -12.24 7.83 3.58
N GLU A 76 -12.47 6.87 4.47
CA GLU A 76 -13.35 7.03 5.63
C GLU A 76 -12.83 8.07 6.63
N THR A 77 -11.52 8.10 6.87
CA THR A 77 -10.93 8.92 7.94
C THR A 77 -10.41 10.27 7.50
N LYS A 78 -10.11 10.46 6.22
CA LYS A 78 -9.59 11.73 5.67
C LYS A 78 -10.56 12.41 4.71
N GLY A 79 -11.70 11.77 4.39
CA GLY A 79 -12.73 12.37 3.54
C GLY A 79 -12.32 12.48 2.08
N LEU A 80 -11.48 11.55 1.61
CA LEU A 80 -11.11 11.45 0.19
C LEU A 80 -12.33 11.04 -0.63
N ASP A 81 -12.35 11.41 -1.90
CA ASP A 81 -13.41 10.98 -2.80
C ASP A 81 -13.13 9.60 -3.43
N TYR A 82 -14.15 9.02 -4.06
CA TYR A 82 -14.03 7.71 -4.72
C TYR A 82 -13.07 7.73 -5.92
N VAL A 83 -12.86 8.88 -6.55
CA VAL A 83 -11.96 9.04 -7.70
C VAL A 83 -10.51 8.97 -7.23
N ASP A 84 -10.19 9.62 -6.11
CA ASP A 84 -8.90 9.56 -5.46
C ASP A 84 -8.57 8.13 -5.02
N LYS A 85 -9.55 7.41 -4.45
CA LYS A 85 -9.42 5.99 -4.14
C LYS A 85 -9.00 5.18 -5.37
N LYS A 86 -9.71 5.34 -6.50
CA LYS A 86 -9.43 4.55 -7.71
C LYS A 86 -8.10 4.88 -8.37
N LYS A 87 -7.67 6.14 -8.32
CA LYS A 87 -6.33 6.53 -8.81
C LYS A 87 -5.24 5.98 -7.89
N ALA A 88 -5.44 6.04 -6.59
CA ALA A 88 -4.49 5.50 -5.61
C ALA A 88 -4.39 3.97 -5.69
N GLU A 89 -5.51 3.25 -5.90
CA GLU A 89 -5.50 1.80 -6.15
C GLU A 89 -4.64 1.46 -7.38
N ARG A 90 -4.76 2.24 -8.46
CA ARG A 90 -3.98 2.03 -9.67
C ARG A 90 -2.49 2.31 -9.46
N ALA A 91 -2.15 3.39 -8.76
CA ALA A 91 -0.77 3.72 -8.42
C ALA A 91 -0.15 2.66 -7.50
N ALA A 92 -0.87 2.23 -6.47
CA ALA A 92 -0.43 1.18 -5.57
C ALA A 92 -0.17 -0.13 -6.33
N LYS A 93 -1.05 -0.51 -7.25
CA LYS A 93 -0.87 -1.68 -8.11
C LYS A 93 0.37 -1.58 -8.98
N GLN A 94 0.64 -0.42 -9.58
CA GLN A 94 1.84 -0.21 -10.40
C GLN A 94 3.12 -0.38 -9.58
N HIS A 95 3.19 0.23 -8.39
CA HIS A 95 4.33 0.04 -7.49
C HIS A 95 4.50 -1.41 -7.06
N VAL A 96 3.39 -2.12 -6.79
CA VAL A 96 3.44 -3.54 -6.44
C VAL A 96 3.93 -4.38 -7.61
N ASP A 97 3.50 -4.11 -8.84
CA ASP A 97 3.96 -4.82 -10.03
C ASP A 97 5.46 -4.55 -10.32
N GLU A 98 5.97 -3.35 -10.00
CA GLU A 98 7.38 -2.99 -10.15
C GLU A 98 8.27 -3.67 -9.11
N ILE A 99 7.77 -3.86 -7.89
CA ILE A 99 8.59 -4.38 -6.80
C ILE A 99 8.41 -5.89 -6.67
N VAL A 100 7.19 -6.43 -6.83
CA VAL A 100 6.87 -7.86 -6.70
C VAL A 100 7.01 -8.55 -8.04
N VAL A 101 8.21 -9.09 -8.27
CA VAL A 101 8.53 -9.93 -9.42
C VAL A 101 8.51 -11.41 -9.02
N GLU A 102 8.42 -12.33 -9.98
CA GLU A 102 8.34 -13.77 -9.70
C GLU A 102 9.50 -14.29 -8.83
N ASP A 103 10.64 -13.61 -8.82
CA ASP A 103 11.82 -14.06 -8.08
C ASP A 103 11.86 -13.63 -6.60
N ASN A 104 10.97 -12.72 -6.14
CA ASN A 104 11.12 -12.10 -4.81
C ASN A 104 9.89 -12.14 -3.89
N TYR A 105 8.80 -12.81 -4.25
CA TYR A 105 7.58 -12.89 -3.43
C TYR A 105 7.69 -13.74 -2.15
#